data_AF-W1Y4G1-F1
#
_entry.id   AF-W1Y4G1-F1
#
_cell.length_a   1.000
_cell.length_b   1.000
_cell.length_c   1.000
_cell.angle_alpha   90.00
_cell.angle_beta   90.00
_cell.angle_gamma   90.00
#
_symmetry.space_group_name_H-M   'P 1'
#
loop_
_entity.id
_entity.type
_entity.pdbx_description
1 polymer ?
#
loop_
_entity_poly.entity_id
_entity_poly.type
_entity_poly.pdbx_seq_one_letter_code
_entity_poly.pdbx_strand_id
1 'polypeptide(L)'
;GQKAKGTLPARLTFALAALIAFYRGERNGETYPVQDDAHWLERYQQLWSQHRDRVIGTQELVAIVLAEKDHWEQDLTQVPGLVEQVAN
;
A
#
# COMPACT_ATOMS: atom_id res chain seq x y z
N GLY A 1 -16.05 19.55 11.51
CA GLY A 1 -14.85 19.82 10.71
C GLY A 1 -13.61 19.69 11.59
N GLN A 2 -12.93 18.55 11.52
CA GLN A 2 -11.68 18.36 12.27
C GLN A 2 -10.54 18.86 11.39
N LYS A 3 -9.93 19.95 11.84
CA LYS A 3 -8.74 20.55 11.25
C LYS A 3 -7.60 19.52 11.35
N ALA A 4 -7.23 18.92 10.22
CA ALA A 4 -6.00 18.15 10.13
C ALA A 4 -4.85 19.14 10.34
N LYS A 5 -4.27 19.13 11.55
CA LYS A 5 -2.95 19.70 11.82
C LYS A 5 -2.01 19.17 10.73
N GLY A 6 -1.11 20.01 10.20
CA GLY A 6 -0.20 19.71 9.08
C GLY A 6 0.79 18.57 9.33
N THR A 7 0.27 17.41 9.68
CA THR A 7 0.94 16.17 10.01
C THR A 7 0.02 15.09 9.47
N LEU A 8 0.54 14.24 8.59
CA LEU A 8 -0.22 13.15 8.00
C LEU A 8 -0.87 12.33 9.11
N PRO A 9 -2.18 12.05 9.05
CA PRO A 9 -2.85 11.32 10.11
C PRO A 9 -2.24 9.91 10.20
N ALA A 10 -1.48 9.65 11.27
CA ALA A 10 -0.76 8.39 11.47
C ALA A 10 -1.68 7.15 11.41
N ARG A 11 -2.96 7.32 11.77
CA ARG A 11 -3.98 6.26 11.65
C ARG A 11 -4.31 5.94 10.20
N LEU A 12 -4.30 6.93 9.32
CA LEU A 12 -4.57 6.75 7.89
C LEU A 12 -3.38 6.09 7.20
N THR A 13 -2.16 6.55 7.48
CA THR A 13 -0.94 5.94 6.93
C THR A 13 -0.78 4.50 7.42
N PHE A 14 -1.07 4.24 8.69
CA PHE A 14 -1.10 2.89 9.24
C PHE A 14 -2.18 2.01 8.60
N ALA A 15 -3.39 2.54 8.36
CA ALA A 15 -4.45 1.80 7.68
C ALA A 15 -4.07 1.44 6.24
N LEU A 16 -3.42 2.37 5.52
CA LEU A 16 -2.90 2.12 4.17
C LEU A 16 -1.79 1.05 4.18
N ALA A 17 -0.85 1.14 5.12
CA ALA A 17 0.21 0.15 5.28
C ALA A 17 -0.37 -1.25 5.57
N ALA A 18 -1.36 -1.31 6.48
CA ALA A 18 -2.05 -2.54 6.81
C ALA A 18 -2.84 -3.11 5.63
N LEU A 19 -3.48 -2.26 4.81
CA LEU A 19 -4.17 -2.67 3.58
C LEU A 19 -3.18 -3.29 2.58
N ILE A 20 -2.05 -2.63 2.33
CA ILE A 20 -1.00 -3.12 1.43
C ILE A 20 -0.47 -4.49 1.93
N ALA A 21 -0.22 -4.61 3.23
CA ALA A 21 0.19 -5.86 3.87
C ALA A 21 -0.90 -6.94 3.83
N PHE A 22 -2.19 -6.55 3.85
CA PHE A 22 -3.31 -7.47 3.71
C PHE A 22 -3.35 -8.11 2.33
N TYR A 23 -3.11 -7.33 1.26
CA TYR A 23 -3.01 -7.86 -0.11
C TYR A 23 -1.81 -8.78 -0.35
N ARG A 24 -0.84 -8.85 0.57
CA ARG A 24 0.17 -9.91 0.54
C ARG A 24 -0.47 -11.29 0.64
N GLY A 25 -1.68 -11.37 1.20
CA GLY A 25 -2.45 -12.60 1.36
C GLY A 25 -1.76 -13.61 2.28
N GLU A 26 -0.78 -13.19 3.08
CA GLU A 26 0.02 -14.07 3.94
C GLU A 26 0.07 -13.53 5.37
N ARG A 27 -0.47 -14.29 6.32
CA ARG A 27 -0.46 -13.99 7.74
C ARG A 27 0.14 -15.17 8.49
N ASN A 28 1.23 -14.93 9.22
CA ASN A 28 1.93 -15.97 9.99
C ASN A 28 2.35 -17.21 9.18
N GLY A 29 2.66 -17.05 7.89
CA GLY A 29 3.00 -18.16 6.99
C GLY A 29 1.78 -18.92 6.43
N GLU A 30 0.57 -18.53 6.81
CA GLU A 30 -0.67 -19.03 6.20
C GLU A 30 -1.14 -18.06 5.11
N THR A 31 -1.29 -18.58 3.90
CA THR A 31 -1.88 -17.83 2.79
C THR A 31 -3.40 -17.88 2.90
N TYR A 32 -4.06 -16.73 2.79
CA TYR A 32 -5.53 -16.63 2.78
C TYR A 32 -6.01 -15.98 1.49
N PRO A 33 -7.19 -16.39 0.98
CA PRO A 33 -7.77 -15.77 -0.20
C PRO A 33 -8.23 -14.36 0.15
N VAL A 34 -7.63 -13.36 -0.49
CA VAL A 34 -8.15 -12.00 -0.52
C VAL A 34 -9.29 -11.98 -1.54
N GLN A 35 -10.50 -11.61 -1.10
CA GLN A 35 -11.66 -11.47 -1.98
C GLN A 35 -11.79 -10.02 -2.41
N ASP A 36 -11.16 -9.68 -3.52
CA ASP A 36 -11.15 -8.35 -4.10
C ASP A 36 -11.15 -8.45 -5.64
N ASP A 37 -11.10 -7.33 -6.34
CA ASP A 37 -11.00 -7.33 -7.80
C ASP A 37 -9.75 -8.08 -8.27
N ALA A 38 -9.95 -8.99 -9.22
CA ALA A 38 -8.88 -9.82 -9.76
C ALA A 38 -7.70 -8.99 -10.29
N HIS A 39 -8.00 -7.85 -10.91
CA HIS A 39 -6.99 -6.91 -11.40
C HIS A 39 -6.07 -6.42 -10.28
N TRP A 40 -6.64 -6.02 -9.12
CA TRP A 40 -5.85 -5.57 -7.99
C TRP A 40 -5.10 -6.73 -7.34
N LEU A 41 -5.74 -7.89 -7.17
CA LEU A 41 -5.06 -9.09 -6.67
C LEU A 41 -3.82 -9.44 -7.48
N GLU A 42 -3.93 -9.50 -8.81
CA GLU A 42 -2.79 -9.79 -9.69
C GLU A 42 -1.70 -8.71 -9.55
N ARG A 43 -2.10 -7.43 -9.49
CA ARG A 43 -1.18 -6.31 -9.33
C ARG A 43 -0.40 -6.38 -8.02
N TYR A 44 -1.09 -6.59 -6.89
CA TYR A 44 -0.46 -6.74 -5.59
C TYR A 44 0.42 -7.98 -5.52
N GLN A 45 0.00 -9.12 -6.09
CA GLN A 45 0.83 -10.33 -6.15
C GLN A 45 2.13 -10.08 -6.92
N GLN A 46 2.08 -9.39 -8.06
CA GLN A 46 3.28 -9.03 -8.82
C GLN A 46 4.22 -8.11 -8.03
N LEU A 47 3.69 -7.10 -7.34
CA LEU A 47 4.49 -6.19 -6.53
C LEU A 47 5.11 -6.90 -5.32
N TRP A 48 4.33 -7.72 -4.61
CA TRP A 48 4.83 -8.51 -3.49
C TRP A 48 5.84 -9.57 -3.92
N SER A 49 5.72 -10.14 -5.13
CA SER A 49 6.75 -11.01 -5.71
C SER A 49 8.04 -10.24 -5.94
N GLN A 50 7.99 -9.07 -6.58
CA GLN A 50 9.17 -8.22 -6.80
C GLN A 50 9.84 -7.80 -5.49
N HIS A 51 9.05 -7.50 -4.46
CA HIS A 51 9.57 -7.20 -3.12
C HIS A 51 10.29 -8.40 -2.50
N ARG A 52 9.68 -9.59 -2.60
CA ARG A 52 10.25 -10.86 -2.14
C ARG A 52 11.56 -11.18 -2.87
N ASP A 53 11.60 -10.92 -4.18
CA ASP A 53 12.76 -11.11 -5.04
C ASP A 53 13.83 -9.99 -4.87
N ARG A 54 13.60 -9.04 -3.95
CA ARG A 54 14.46 -7.87 -3.71
C ARG A 54 14.68 -6.99 -4.94
N VAL A 55 13.75 -7.03 -5.89
CA VAL A 55 13.73 -6.13 -7.06
C VAL A 55 13.31 -4.74 -6.64
N ILE A 56 12.29 -4.65 -5.77
CA ILE A 56 11.78 -3.38 -5.22
C ILE A 56 11.82 -3.38 -3.70
N GLY A 57 12.06 -2.21 -3.09
CA GLY A 57 11.96 -2.03 -1.65
C GLY A 57 10.51 -1.85 -1.17
N THR A 58 10.28 -1.94 0.15
CA THR A 58 8.95 -1.67 0.74
C THR A 58 8.43 -0.28 0.37
N GLN A 59 9.31 0.72 0.42
CA GLN A 59 8.99 2.10 0.08
C GLN A 59 8.56 2.25 -1.40
N GLU A 60 9.19 1.51 -2.29
CA GLU A 60 8.91 1.54 -3.72
C GLU A 60 7.61 0.79 -4.05
N LEU A 61 7.38 -0.35 -3.39
CA LEU A 61 6.09 -1.04 -3.45
C LEU A 61 4.95 -0.12 -3.01
N VAL A 62 5.11 0.56 -1.86
CA VAL A 62 4.13 1.52 -1.35
C VAL A 62 3.94 2.68 -2.32
N ALA A 63 5.03 3.22 -2.89
CA ALA A 63 4.96 4.30 -3.87
C ALA A 63 4.15 3.90 -5.11
N ILE A 64 4.40 2.71 -5.66
CA ILE A 64 3.68 2.21 -6.83
C ILE A 64 2.19 2.07 -6.52
N VAL A 65 1.83 1.45 -5.38
CA VAL A 65 0.42 1.28 -4.97
C VAL A 65 -0.27 2.62 -4.76
N LEU A 66 0.39 3.58 -4.12
CA LEU A 66 -0.18 4.91 -3.87
C LEU A 66 -0.29 5.75 -5.15
N ALA A 67 0.50 5.44 -6.19
CA ALA A 67 0.43 6.09 -7.49
C ALA A 67 -0.67 5.53 -8.41
N GLU A 68 -1.29 4.40 -8.06
CA GLU A 68 -2.39 3.77 -8.81
C GLU A 68 -3.65 4.65 -8.77
N LYS A 69 -3.76 5.55 -9.76
CA LYS A 69 -4.94 6.43 -9.91
C LYS A 69 -6.21 5.64 -10.15
N ASP A 70 -6.15 4.49 -10.80
CA ASP A 70 -7.33 3.64 -10.99
C ASP A 70 -7.82 3.02 -9.66
N HIS A 71 -6.94 2.89 -8.65
CA HIS A 71 -7.31 2.38 -7.32
C HIS A 71 -7.80 3.50 -6.40
N TRP A 72 -7.17 4.67 -6.47
CA TRP A 72 -7.39 5.78 -5.53
C TRP A 72 -8.13 6.98 -6.11
N GLU A 73 -8.48 6.92 -7.41
CA GLU A 73 -8.99 8.02 -8.24
C GLU A 73 -8.04 9.23 -8.38
N GLN A 74 -6.94 9.22 -7.63
CA GLN A 74 -5.93 10.26 -7.57
C GLN A 74 -4.56 9.63 -7.28
N ASP A 75 -3.51 10.36 -7.62
CA ASP A 75 -2.16 9.96 -7.26
C ASP A 75 -1.86 10.41 -5.83
N LEU A 76 -1.85 9.47 -4.89
CA LEU A 76 -1.58 9.73 -3.48
C LEU A 76 -0.09 10.03 -3.23
N THR A 77 0.82 9.68 -4.15
CA THR A 77 2.24 10.04 -4.03
C THR A 77 2.48 11.54 -4.16
N GLN A 78 1.51 12.30 -4.69
CA GLN A 78 1.53 13.75 -4.69
C GLN A 78 1.48 14.35 -3.28
N VAL A 79 1.10 13.56 -2.27
CA VAL A 79 1.11 13.96 -0.87
C VAL A 79 2.53 13.79 -0.30
N PRO A 80 3.27 14.89 -0.05
CA PRO A 80 4.65 14.80 0.39
C PRO A 80 4.76 14.10 1.76
N GLY A 81 5.64 13.10 1.85
CA GLY A 81 5.86 12.30 3.06
C GLY A 81 4.83 11.17 3.28
N LEU A 82 3.82 11.00 2.43
CA LEU A 82 2.84 9.91 2.58
C LEU A 82 3.48 8.54 2.38
N VAL A 83 4.25 8.38 1.30
CA VAL A 83 4.95 7.13 0.98
C VAL A 83 5.86 6.69 2.12
N GLU A 84 6.66 7.62 2.66
CA GLU A 84 7.54 7.35 3.81
C GLU A 84 6.73 6.92 5.03
N GLN A 85 5.65 7.62 5.38
CA GLN A 85 4.83 7.29 6.54
C GLN A 85 4.09 5.95 6.41
N VAL A 86 3.78 5.52 5.19
CA VAL A 86 3.13 4.22 4.91
C VAL A 86 4.16 3.09 4.84
N ALA A 87 5.40 3.39 4.47
CA ALA A 87 6.49 2.41 4.36
C ALA A 87 7.31 2.23 5.66
N ASN A 88 7.07 3.07 6.68
CA ASN A 88 7.80 3.10 7.95
C ASN A 88 7.30 2.06 8.98
#